data_AF-A0A1F2Y9F4-F1
#
_entry.id   AF-A0A1F2Y9F4-F1
#
_cell.length_a   1.000
_cell.length_b   1.000
_cell.length_c   1.000
_cell.angle_alpha   90.00
_cell.angle_beta   90.00
_cell.angle_gamma   90.00
#
_symmetry.space_group_name_H-M   'P 1'
#
loop_
_entity.id
_entity.type
_entity.pdbx_description
1 polymer ?
#
loop_
_entity_poly.entity_id
_entity_poly.type
_entity_poly.pdbx_seq_one_letter_code
_entity_poly.pdbx_strand_id
1 'polypeptide(L)'
;MILDFLRKPIQLKHFLIFILLSPIIIVILSVIVSVLEPSDIPSLKEKPYECGSFGDQKMRIDRRYLFFARVEYQDVSYWEKGYRELHNTKDCNDQIGNATFLVKWPEMHPSEGFRLSSNQHSDIAFTLTQRSIWKDEWGDDKTFFDYTPSLKFYLSERMGARKDMSISEINSEKKFNSSLSLYEIDLGEQDNISKRIYWKEENGKGISVVIACDSYPDGATACELNSHVPNYGFNTSSLEIDFHSELLPHWKQLQRDSLKLIDSFNVRGI
;
A
#
# COMPACT_ATOMS: atom_id res chain seq x y z
N MET A 1 41.35 34.59 -40.26
CA MET A 1 41.37 35.13 -38.88
C MET A 1 40.56 34.26 -37.90
N ILE A 2 40.66 32.93 -37.99
CA ILE A 2 40.11 31.95 -37.01
C ILE A 2 41.15 30.84 -36.71
N LEU A 3 42.16 30.66 -37.58
CA LEU A 3 43.16 29.60 -37.46
C LEU A 3 44.36 29.91 -36.54
N ASP A 4 44.49 31.13 -36.01
CA ASP A 4 45.58 31.46 -35.06
C ASP A 4 45.23 31.14 -33.60
N PHE A 5 43.99 30.72 -33.31
CA PHE A 5 43.59 30.36 -31.94
C PHE A 5 44.08 28.96 -31.52
N LEU A 6 44.51 28.11 -32.48
CA LEU A 6 44.94 26.73 -32.23
C LEU A 6 46.46 26.57 -32.01
N ARG A 7 47.22 27.66 -31.98
CA ARG A 7 48.69 27.64 -31.93
C ARG A 7 49.30 28.20 -30.64
N LYS A 8 48.57 28.16 -29.53
CA LYS A 8 49.14 28.38 -28.20
C LYS A 8 49.21 27.05 -27.45
N PRO A 9 50.36 26.69 -26.85
CA PRO A 9 50.44 25.51 -26.00
C PRO A 9 49.40 25.67 -24.89
N ILE A 10 48.50 24.71 -24.79
CA ILE A 10 47.50 24.65 -23.71
C ILE A 10 48.30 24.67 -22.41
N GLN A 11 48.36 25.82 -21.73
CA GLN A 11 49.12 25.93 -20.51
C GLN A 11 48.48 25.04 -19.44
N LEU A 12 49.29 24.41 -18.60
CA LEU A 12 48.87 23.47 -17.54
C LEU A 12 47.65 23.95 -16.73
N LYS A 13 47.51 25.26 -16.52
CA LYS A 13 46.34 25.89 -15.88
C LYS A 13 45.01 25.63 -16.62
N HIS A 14 45.00 25.64 -17.95
CA HIS A 14 43.79 25.35 -18.75
C HIS A 14 43.44 23.85 -18.66
N PHE A 15 44.43 22.97 -18.65
CA PHE A 15 44.22 21.53 -18.46
C PHE A 15 43.67 21.20 -17.07
N LEU A 16 44.21 21.85 -16.03
CA LEU A 16 43.68 21.78 -14.66
C LEU A 16 42.25 22.31 -14.54
N ILE A 17 41.90 23.40 -15.22
CA ILE A 17 40.54 23.93 -15.26
C ILE A 17 39.58 22.95 -15.94
N PHE A 18 39.98 22.30 -17.04
CA PHE A 18 39.17 21.25 -17.68
C PHE A 18 38.98 20.02 -16.80
N ILE A 19 40.01 19.59 -16.05
CA ILE A 19 39.90 18.49 -15.08
C ILE A 19 38.99 18.86 -13.90
N LEU A 20 39.03 20.11 -13.43
CA LEU A 20 38.18 20.60 -12.33
C LEU A 20 36.73 20.83 -12.74
N LEU A 21 36.47 21.26 -13.98
CA LEU A 21 35.12 21.45 -14.52
C LEU A 21 34.47 20.13 -14.97
N SER A 22 35.27 19.13 -15.37
CA SER A 22 34.80 17.80 -15.79
C SER A 22 33.87 17.11 -14.77
N PRO A 23 34.20 16.97 -13.48
CA PRO A 23 33.31 16.35 -12.50
C PRO A 23 32.04 17.19 -12.27
N ILE A 24 32.13 18.52 -12.33
CA ILE A 24 30.94 19.39 -12.20
C ILE A 24 30.01 19.22 -13.40
N ILE A 25 30.56 19.16 -14.61
CA ILE A 25 29.80 18.91 -15.84
C ILE A 25 29.19 17.51 -15.81
N ILE A 26 29.92 16.49 -15.34
CA ILE A 26 29.40 15.13 -15.17
C ILE A 26 28.26 15.12 -14.15
N VAL A 27 28.40 15.78 -12.99
CA VAL A 27 27.34 15.87 -11.98
C VAL A 27 26.12 16.60 -12.53
N ILE A 28 26.31 17.72 -13.23
CA ILE A 28 25.20 18.46 -13.87
C ILE A 28 24.52 17.60 -14.93
N LEU A 29 25.27 16.87 -15.76
CA LEU A 29 24.71 15.95 -16.75
C LEU A 29 23.99 14.77 -16.08
N SER A 30 24.53 14.20 -15.01
CA SER A 30 23.88 13.14 -14.23
C SER A 30 22.59 13.64 -13.59
N VAL A 31 22.58 14.84 -13.00
CA VAL A 31 21.37 15.47 -12.47
C VAL A 31 20.37 15.77 -13.57
N ILE A 32 20.81 16.30 -14.72
CA ILE A 32 19.95 16.55 -15.87
C ILE A 32 19.37 15.24 -16.41
N VAL A 33 20.15 14.16 -16.51
CA VAL A 33 19.65 12.83 -16.93
C VAL A 33 18.69 12.24 -15.90
N SER A 34 18.97 12.35 -14.60
CA SER A 34 18.05 11.91 -13.55
C SER A 34 16.76 12.75 -13.47
N VAL A 35 16.80 14.01 -13.90
CA VAL A 35 15.63 14.91 -13.95
C VAL A 35 14.89 14.80 -15.29
N LEU A 36 15.58 14.44 -16.38
CA LEU A 36 15.03 14.23 -17.73
C LEU A 36 14.66 12.78 -18.02
N GLU A 37 14.96 11.83 -17.13
CA GLU A 37 14.33 10.51 -17.19
C GLU A 37 12.83 10.75 -17.24
N PRO A 38 12.17 10.45 -18.37
CA PRO A 38 10.75 10.67 -18.50
C PRO A 38 10.05 9.95 -17.35
N SER A 39 9.02 10.56 -16.81
CA SER A 39 8.05 9.79 -16.04
C SER A 39 7.50 8.71 -17.00
N ASP A 40 8.01 7.48 -16.94
CA ASP A 40 7.52 6.38 -17.79
C ASP A 40 6.12 5.90 -17.36
N ILE A 41 5.52 6.60 -16.39
CA ILE A 41 4.13 6.51 -16.02
C ILE A 41 3.35 7.35 -17.06
N PRO A 42 2.52 6.73 -17.92
CA PRO A 42 1.76 7.47 -18.91
C PRO A 42 0.91 8.54 -18.23
N SER A 43 0.69 9.67 -18.88
CA SER A 43 -0.21 10.68 -18.32
C SER A 43 -1.63 10.12 -18.17
N LEU A 44 -2.42 10.68 -17.26
CA LEU A 44 -3.85 10.32 -17.11
C LEU A 44 -4.65 10.53 -18.40
N LYS A 45 -4.18 11.42 -19.29
CA LYS A 45 -4.79 11.66 -20.60
C LYS A 45 -4.48 10.54 -21.60
N GLU A 46 -3.27 10.00 -21.57
CA GLU A 46 -2.82 8.94 -22.48
C GLU A 46 -3.38 7.57 -22.07
N LYS A 47 -3.36 7.27 -20.77
CA LYS A 47 -3.91 6.04 -20.20
C LYS A 47 -4.77 6.44 -19.00
N PRO A 48 -6.10 6.57 -19.13
CA PRO A 48 -6.94 7.01 -18.00
C PRO A 48 -7.25 5.90 -16.99
N TYR A 49 -6.97 4.65 -17.32
CA TYR A 49 -7.28 3.49 -16.48
C TYR A 49 -6.20 2.42 -16.56
N GLU A 50 -6.04 1.66 -15.47
CA GLU A 50 -5.40 0.36 -15.48
C GLU A 50 -6.42 -0.73 -15.77
N CYS A 51 -5.96 -1.86 -16.28
CA CYS A 51 -6.82 -2.99 -16.59
C CYS A 51 -6.15 -4.29 -16.19
N GLY A 52 -6.92 -5.26 -15.73
CA GLY A 52 -6.42 -6.57 -15.37
C GLY A 52 -7.51 -7.40 -14.72
N SER A 53 -7.15 -8.56 -14.19
CA SER A 53 -8.08 -9.45 -13.50
C SER A 53 -7.69 -9.64 -12.04
N PHE A 54 -8.65 -9.51 -11.14
CA PHE A 54 -8.54 -10.01 -9.77
C PHE A 54 -9.30 -11.34 -9.69
N GLY A 55 -8.55 -12.44 -9.64
CA GLY A 55 -9.08 -13.78 -9.84
C GLY A 55 -9.81 -13.91 -11.17
N ASP A 56 -11.11 -14.15 -11.12
CA ASP A 56 -12.00 -14.26 -12.28
C ASP A 56 -12.64 -12.93 -12.71
N GLN A 57 -12.48 -11.86 -11.92
CA GLN A 57 -13.11 -10.57 -12.17
C GLN A 57 -12.22 -9.66 -13.00
N LYS A 58 -12.65 -9.35 -14.23
CA LYS A 58 -12.00 -8.33 -15.06
C LYS A 58 -12.33 -6.93 -14.57
N MET A 59 -11.31 -6.13 -14.35
CA MET A 59 -11.41 -4.79 -13.80
C MET A 59 -10.84 -3.75 -14.75
N ARG A 60 -11.49 -2.59 -14.78
CA ARG A 60 -11.00 -1.37 -15.41
C ARG A 60 -10.99 -0.25 -14.38
N ILE A 61 -9.82 0.02 -13.83
CA ILE A 61 -9.67 0.88 -12.66
C ILE A 61 -9.20 2.26 -13.10
N ASP A 62 -9.96 3.30 -12.77
CA ASP A 62 -9.58 4.68 -13.06
C ASP A 62 -8.33 5.05 -12.26
N ARG A 63 -7.28 5.49 -12.99
CA ARG A 63 -5.96 5.76 -12.42
C ARG A 63 -5.94 6.90 -11.42
N ARG A 64 -6.96 7.77 -11.41
CA ARG A 64 -7.10 8.83 -10.40
C ARG A 64 -7.29 8.27 -8.99
N TYR A 65 -7.81 7.05 -8.88
CA TYR A 65 -7.99 6.39 -7.59
C TYR A 65 -6.73 5.69 -7.11
N LEU A 66 -5.74 5.44 -7.98
CA LEU A 66 -4.64 4.52 -7.67
C LEU A 66 -3.43 5.25 -7.08
N PHE A 67 -2.81 4.63 -6.07
CA PHE A 67 -1.49 5.03 -5.59
C PHE A 67 -0.46 4.92 -6.73
N PHE A 68 0.33 5.97 -6.93
CA PHE A 68 1.19 6.15 -8.12
C PHE A 68 0.50 5.92 -9.47
N ALA A 69 -0.82 6.11 -9.53
CA ALA A 69 -1.63 5.92 -10.73
C ALA A 69 -1.39 4.55 -11.40
N ARG A 70 -1.22 3.47 -10.63
CA ARG A 70 -0.95 2.12 -11.16
C ARG A 70 -1.47 1.01 -10.26
N VAL A 71 -1.66 -0.18 -10.83
CA VAL A 71 -1.79 -1.45 -10.10
C VAL A 71 -0.46 -2.21 -10.13
N GLU A 72 -0.32 -3.23 -9.30
CA GLU A 72 0.82 -4.15 -9.37
C GLU A 72 0.36 -5.51 -9.86
N TYR A 73 0.93 -5.99 -10.97
CA TYR A 73 0.63 -7.30 -11.53
C TYR A 73 1.45 -8.41 -10.87
N GLN A 74 0.90 -9.62 -10.80
CA GLN A 74 1.49 -10.73 -10.02
C GLN A 74 2.87 -11.19 -10.50
N ASP A 75 3.16 -11.03 -11.79
CA ASP A 75 4.40 -11.50 -12.41
C ASP A 75 5.41 -10.36 -12.67
N VAL A 76 5.19 -9.20 -12.04
CA VAL A 76 6.09 -8.04 -12.12
C VAL A 76 6.76 -7.79 -10.78
N SER A 77 8.09 -7.84 -10.77
CA SER A 77 8.90 -7.47 -9.60
C SER A 77 9.10 -5.95 -9.57
N TYR A 78 8.28 -5.22 -8.81
CA TYR A 78 8.33 -3.74 -8.74
C TYR A 78 9.56 -3.16 -8.03
N TRP A 79 10.44 -4.02 -7.53
CA TRP A 79 11.72 -3.67 -6.89
C TRP A 79 12.92 -3.84 -7.82
N GLU A 80 12.73 -4.39 -9.01
CA GLU A 80 13.80 -4.66 -9.97
C GLU A 80 13.87 -3.60 -11.06
N LYS A 81 15.07 -3.41 -11.62
CA LYS A 81 15.25 -2.55 -12.79
C LYS A 81 14.45 -3.12 -13.96
N GLY A 82 13.74 -2.26 -14.70
CA GLY A 82 12.96 -2.68 -15.86
C GLY A 82 11.49 -2.99 -15.56
N TYR A 83 11.04 -2.83 -14.29
CA TYR A 83 9.66 -3.14 -13.91
C TYR A 83 8.63 -2.29 -14.66
N ARG A 84 8.99 -1.06 -15.06
CA ARG A 84 8.08 -0.12 -15.72
C ARG A 84 7.75 -0.60 -17.13
N GLU A 85 8.76 -1.01 -17.87
CA GLU A 85 8.63 -1.60 -19.20
C GLU A 85 7.80 -2.87 -19.14
N LEU A 86 8.06 -3.74 -18.14
CA LEU A 86 7.28 -4.96 -17.94
C LEU A 86 5.84 -4.69 -17.51
N HIS A 87 5.59 -3.68 -16.67
CA HIS A 87 4.22 -3.25 -16.32
C HIS A 87 3.49 -2.71 -17.55
N ASN A 88 4.18 -1.97 -18.42
CA ASN A 88 3.56 -1.37 -19.60
C ASN A 88 3.20 -2.38 -20.70
N THR A 89 3.71 -3.62 -20.66
CA THR A 89 3.26 -4.69 -21.56
C THR A 89 1.99 -5.40 -21.09
N LYS A 90 1.49 -5.08 -19.89
CA LYS A 90 0.32 -5.74 -19.28
C LYS A 90 -1.00 -5.24 -19.84
N ASP A 91 -1.97 -6.13 -19.87
CA ASP A 91 -3.32 -5.89 -20.39
C ASP A 91 -4.43 -6.45 -19.47
N CYS A 92 -5.68 -6.32 -19.93
CA CYS A 92 -6.86 -6.74 -19.18
C CYS A 92 -6.92 -8.24 -18.82
N ASN A 93 -6.08 -9.07 -19.43
CA ASN A 93 -6.01 -10.50 -19.19
C ASN A 93 -4.92 -10.87 -18.16
N ASP A 94 -4.04 -9.93 -17.79
CA ASP A 94 -3.04 -10.15 -16.75
C ASP A 94 -3.65 -10.11 -15.35
N GLN A 95 -3.10 -10.91 -14.43
CA GLN A 95 -3.55 -10.96 -13.04
C GLN A 95 -2.97 -9.80 -12.24
N ILE A 96 -3.85 -9.03 -11.62
CA ILE A 96 -3.46 -8.02 -10.64
C ILE A 96 -3.12 -8.74 -9.33
N GLY A 97 -1.96 -8.42 -8.77
CA GLY A 97 -1.52 -8.88 -7.46
C GLY A 97 -2.00 -7.94 -6.35
N ASN A 98 -1.90 -6.64 -6.58
CA ASN A 98 -2.45 -5.65 -5.66
C ASN A 98 -2.93 -4.37 -6.37
N ALA A 99 -3.84 -3.67 -5.71
CA ALA A 99 -4.27 -2.34 -6.09
C ALA A 99 -4.54 -1.52 -4.83
N THR A 100 -3.79 -0.43 -4.65
CA THR A 100 -3.97 0.55 -3.57
C THR A 100 -4.75 1.75 -4.06
N PHE A 101 -5.85 2.05 -3.39
CA PHE A 101 -6.78 3.11 -3.71
C PHE A 101 -6.68 4.25 -2.70
N LEU A 102 -6.69 5.49 -3.18
CA LEU A 102 -6.59 6.71 -2.38
C LEU A 102 -7.89 7.52 -2.53
N VAL A 103 -8.64 7.66 -1.43
CA VAL A 103 -9.97 8.27 -1.50
C VAL A 103 -10.32 9.11 -0.29
N LYS A 104 -11.26 10.01 -0.49
CA LYS A 104 -11.94 10.74 0.57
C LYS A 104 -13.25 10.05 0.93
N TRP A 105 -13.37 9.58 2.18
CA TRP A 105 -14.59 8.97 2.73
C TRP A 105 -15.51 10.06 3.32
N PRO A 106 -16.85 9.95 3.24
CA PRO A 106 -17.66 8.82 2.73
C PRO A 106 -18.00 8.83 1.25
N GLU A 107 -17.73 9.92 0.53
CA GLU A 107 -18.12 10.03 -0.89
C GLU A 107 -17.32 9.10 -1.81
N MET A 108 -16.17 8.62 -1.33
CA MET A 108 -15.23 7.77 -2.07
C MET A 108 -14.74 8.45 -3.35
N HIS A 109 -14.48 9.76 -3.31
CA HIS A 109 -13.86 10.49 -4.42
C HIS A 109 -12.34 10.34 -4.38
N PRO A 110 -11.65 10.41 -5.54
CA PRO A 110 -10.19 10.43 -5.58
C PRO A 110 -9.61 11.49 -4.64
N SER A 111 -8.54 11.14 -3.93
CA SER A 111 -7.83 12.03 -3.02
C SER A 111 -6.33 11.80 -3.07
N GLU A 112 -5.61 12.54 -2.22
CA GLU A 112 -4.18 12.35 -1.98
C GLU A 112 -3.87 11.17 -1.05
N GLY A 113 -4.90 10.52 -0.49
CA GLY A 113 -4.82 9.33 0.36
C GLY A 113 -4.51 9.64 1.82
N PHE A 114 -4.52 8.57 2.63
CA PHE A 114 -4.16 8.65 4.05
C PHE A 114 -2.73 9.21 4.23
N ARG A 115 -2.58 10.14 5.16
CA ARG A 115 -1.30 10.74 5.55
C ARG A 115 -1.32 10.98 7.05
N LEU A 116 -0.40 10.34 7.77
CA LEU A 116 -0.36 10.35 9.24
C LEU A 116 -0.49 11.76 9.85
N SER A 117 0.23 12.75 9.33
CA SER A 117 0.26 14.12 9.85
C SER A 117 -0.80 15.05 9.24
N SER A 118 -1.73 14.52 8.44
CA SER A 118 -2.76 15.32 7.79
C SER A 118 -3.91 15.64 8.74
N ASN A 119 -4.47 16.84 8.62
CA ASN A 119 -5.73 17.21 9.27
C ASN A 119 -6.97 16.77 8.45
N GLN A 120 -6.77 16.15 7.29
CA GLN A 120 -7.83 15.62 6.44
C GLN A 120 -8.19 14.21 6.89
N HIS A 121 -8.82 14.07 8.05
CA HIS A 121 -9.09 12.76 8.66
C HIS A 121 -10.00 11.86 7.82
N SER A 122 -10.70 12.42 6.82
CA SER A 122 -11.54 11.71 5.85
C SER A 122 -10.75 10.97 4.78
N ASP A 123 -9.47 11.29 4.59
CA ASP A 123 -8.66 10.69 3.55
C ASP A 123 -8.15 9.33 4.04
N ILE A 124 -8.48 8.29 3.27
CA ILE A 124 -8.14 6.91 3.57
C ILE A 124 -7.36 6.31 2.40
N ALA A 125 -6.54 5.32 2.69
CA ALA A 125 -6.00 4.43 1.69
C ALA A 125 -6.54 3.02 1.94
N PHE A 126 -6.82 2.27 0.88
CA PHE A 126 -7.13 0.86 1.04
C PHE A 126 -6.51 0.04 -0.07
N THR A 127 -5.99 -1.13 0.29
CA THR A 127 -5.31 -2.03 -0.63
C THR A 127 -6.06 -3.33 -0.72
N LEU A 128 -6.43 -3.71 -1.95
CA LEU A 128 -6.89 -5.05 -2.25
C LEU A 128 -5.70 -5.85 -2.75
N THR A 129 -5.33 -6.88 -2.00
CA THR A 129 -4.25 -7.79 -2.37
C THR A 129 -4.82 -9.15 -2.68
N GLN A 130 -4.42 -9.73 -3.81
CA GLN A 130 -4.66 -11.11 -4.15
C GLN A 130 -3.38 -11.90 -3.91
N ARG A 131 -3.48 -12.95 -3.10
CA ARG A 131 -2.39 -13.92 -3.01
C ARG A 131 -2.27 -14.66 -4.34
N SER A 132 -1.05 -14.76 -4.87
CA SER A 132 -0.79 -15.50 -6.10
C SER A 132 -1.29 -16.93 -6.01
N ILE A 133 -1.71 -17.47 -7.17
CA ILE A 133 -2.44 -18.72 -7.35
C ILE A 133 -1.86 -19.84 -6.48
N TRP A 134 -2.76 -20.48 -5.72
CA TRP A 134 -2.52 -21.58 -4.80
C TRP A 134 -1.74 -22.72 -5.49
N LYS A 135 -0.64 -23.16 -4.86
CA LYS A 135 -0.08 -24.49 -5.13
C LYS A 135 -0.66 -25.43 -4.08
N ASP A 136 -1.16 -26.61 -4.50
CA ASP A 136 -1.79 -27.64 -3.67
C ASP A 136 -0.97 -28.06 -2.42
N GLU A 137 0.31 -27.70 -2.39
CA GLU A 137 1.30 -28.00 -1.36
C GLU A 137 1.09 -27.24 -0.03
N TRP A 138 0.22 -26.23 0.03
CA TRP A 138 0.14 -25.25 1.14
C TRP A 138 -1.00 -25.49 2.16
N GLY A 139 -1.69 -26.62 2.10
CA GLY A 139 -2.59 -27.09 3.16
C GLY A 139 -4.06 -26.66 3.03
N ASP A 140 -4.87 -27.09 4.01
CA ASP A 140 -6.35 -27.09 3.98
C ASP A 140 -6.95 -25.66 4.08
N ASP A 141 -7.98 -25.39 3.28
CA ASP A 141 -8.78 -24.14 3.09
C ASP A 141 -9.23 -23.41 4.39
N LYS A 142 -9.13 -24.09 5.54
CA LYS A 142 -9.75 -23.67 6.81
C LYS A 142 -9.01 -22.59 7.58
N THR A 143 -7.72 -22.36 7.34
CA THR A 143 -6.91 -21.38 8.10
C THR A 143 -6.69 -20.07 7.36
N PHE A 144 -7.04 -19.98 6.06
CA PHE A 144 -6.85 -18.75 5.29
C PHE A 144 -7.71 -17.59 5.81
N PHE A 145 -8.89 -17.91 6.33
CA PHE A 145 -9.84 -16.94 6.87
C PHE A 145 -9.54 -16.53 8.31
N ASP A 146 -8.50 -17.10 8.93
CA ASP A 146 -8.15 -16.87 10.32
C ASP A 146 -6.96 -15.90 10.44
N TYR A 147 -7.26 -14.65 10.77
CA TYR A 147 -6.27 -13.59 11.01
C TYR A 147 -5.57 -13.70 12.38
N THR A 148 -5.62 -14.86 13.03
CA THR A 148 -4.80 -15.16 14.21
C THR A 148 -3.31 -14.86 13.99
N PRO A 149 -2.67 -15.19 12.85
CA PRO A 149 -1.29 -14.79 12.59
C PRO A 149 -1.09 -13.27 12.57
N SER A 150 -2.02 -12.53 11.95
CA SER A 150 -1.97 -11.05 11.92
C SER A 150 -2.17 -10.47 13.32
N LEU A 151 -3.11 -10.99 14.11
CA LEU A 151 -3.29 -10.60 15.50
C LEU A 151 -1.99 -10.81 16.30
N LYS A 152 -1.38 -12.00 16.19
CA LYS A 152 -0.10 -12.29 16.86
C LYS A 152 1.01 -11.36 16.40
N PHE A 153 1.05 -11.01 15.12
CA PHE A 153 2.02 -10.07 14.60
C PHE A 153 1.88 -8.69 15.26
N TYR A 154 0.68 -8.10 15.33
CA TYR A 154 0.51 -6.81 16.01
C TYR A 154 0.73 -6.84 17.52
N LEU A 155 0.55 -8.01 18.15
CA LEU A 155 0.83 -8.24 19.57
C LEU A 155 2.27 -8.74 19.84
N SER A 156 3.16 -8.66 18.85
CA SER A 156 4.56 -9.06 18.99
C SER A 156 5.47 -7.91 19.40
N GLU A 157 6.62 -8.22 19.99
CA GLU A 157 7.69 -7.25 20.29
C GLU A 157 8.12 -6.47 19.06
N ARG A 158 8.15 -7.17 17.92
CA ARG A 158 8.49 -6.56 16.63
C ARG A 158 7.56 -5.41 16.26
N MET A 159 6.31 -5.47 16.71
CA MET A 159 5.30 -4.42 16.47
C MET A 159 5.13 -3.48 17.66
N GLY A 160 6.04 -3.51 18.63
CA GLY A 160 6.03 -2.58 19.76
C GLY A 160 5.17 -3.06 20.93
N ALA A 161 4.91 -4.37 21.06
CA ALA A 161 4.50 -4.92 22.35
C ALA A 161 5.70 -5.07 23.29
N ARG A 162 5.48 -5.15 24.61
CA ARG A 162 6.55 -5.35 25.60
C ARG A 162 7.20 -6.74 25.53
N LYS A 163 6.41 -7.73 25.10
CA LYS A 163 6.80 -9.13 24.88
C LYS A 163 5.80 -9.75 23.91
N ASP A 164 6.22 -10.79 23.21
CA ASP A 164 5.31 -11.59 22.39
C ASP A 164 4.23 -12.22 23.29
N MET A 165 2.96 -11.95 22.98
CA MET A 165 1.83 -12.52 23.74
C MET A 165 1.49 -13.94 23.26
N SER A 166 1.42 -14.88 24.20
CA SER A 166 0.85 -16.21 23.97
C SER A 166 -0.67 -16.16 23.80
N ILE A 167 -1.27 -17.18 23.19
CA ILE A 167 -2.74 -17.28 23.04
C ILE A 167 -3.45 -17.27 24.41
N SER A 168 -2.85 -17.86 25.44
CA SER A 168 -3.40 -17.81 26.80
C SER A 168 -3.42 -16.39 27.37
N GLU A 169 -2.36 -15.62 27.14
CA GLU A 169 -2.28 -14.22 27.60
C GLU A 169 -3.30 -13.37 26.85
N ILE A 170 -3.39 -13.50 25.51
CA ILE A 170 -4.38 -12.82 24.68
C ILE A 170 -5.80 -13.07 25.22
N ASN A 171 -6.15 -14.34 25.49
CA ASN A 171 -7.48 -14.68 26.00
C ASN A 171 -7.74 -14.15 27.41
N SER A 172 -6.71 -13.99 28.24
CA SER A 172 -6.85 -13.45 29.60
C SER A 172 -6.96 -11.92 29.63
N GLU A 173 -6.33 -11.24 28.66
CA GLU A 173 -6.25 -9.78 28.63
C GLU A 173 -7.30 -9.14 27.72
N LYS A 174 -7.88 -9.88 26.78
CA LYS A 174 -8.88 -9.35 25.85
C LYS A 174 -10.10 -8.80 26.59
N LYS A 175 -10.54 -7.63 26.18
CA LYS A 175 -11.78 -6.99 26.65
C LYS A 175 -12.74 -6.86 25.48
N PHE A 176 -14.03 -7.09 25.70
CA PHE A 176 -15.02 -6.87 24.64
C PHE A 176 -15.52 -5.43 24.67
N ASN A 177 -15.34 -4.72 23.57
CA ASN A 177 -15.85 -3.38 23.34
C ASN A 177 -17.18 -3.47 22.59
N SER A 178 -18.29 -3.27 23.30
CA SER A 178 -19.64 -3.38 22.75
C SER A 178 -19.96 -2.33 21.69
N SER A 179 -19.45 -1.11 21.83
CA SER A 179 -19.66 0.00 20.89
C SER A 179 -19.07 -0.29 19.51
N LEU A 180 -17.90 -0.94 19.47
CA LEU A 180 -17.25 -1.33 18.22
C LEU A 180 -17.64 -2.75 17.76
N SER A 181 -18.21 -3.56 18.67
CA SER A 181 -18.41 -5.01 18.50
C SER A 181 -17.09 -5.75 18.18
N LEU A 182 -16.02 -5.39 18.91
CA LEU A 182 -14.67 -5.93 18.76
C LEU A 182 -14.11 -6.33 20.12
N TYR A 183 -13.23 -7.32 20.16
CA TYR A 183 -12.30 -7.48 21.27
C TYR A 183 -11.18 -6.46 21.15
N GLU A 184 -10.58 -6.08 22.28
CA GLU A 184 -9.46 -5.13 22.35
C GLU A 184 -8.42 -5.53 23.40
N ILE A 185 -7.16 -5.17 23.12
CA ILE A 185 -6.05 -5.12 24.06
C ILE A 185 -5.37 -3.76 23.91
N ASP A 186 -5.17 -3.08 25.04
CA ASP A 186 -4.37 -1.86 25.13
C ASP A 186 -2.95 -2.26 25.53
N LEU A 187 -1.98 -2.04 24.63
CA LEU A 187 -0.57 -2.35 24.89
C LEU A 187 0.12 -1.26 25.74
N GLY A 188 -0.60 -0.18 26.04
CA GLY A 188 -0.07 0.99 26.72
C GLY A 188 0.78 1.86 25.80
N GLU A 189 1.59 2.70 26.42
CA GLU A 189 2.53 3.59 25.75
C GLU A 189 3.91 2.96 25.69
N GLN A 190 4.50 2.90 24.49
CA GLN A 190 5.85 2.45 24.22
C GLN A 190 6.51 3.41 23.24
N ASP A 191 7.70 3.93 23.58
CA ASP A 191 8.41 4.95 22.80
C ASP A 191 7.57 6.21 22.49
N ASN A 192 6.72 6.60 23.44
CA ASN A 192 5.71 7.67 23.34
C ASN A 192 4.60 7.42 22.31
N ILE A 193 4.45 6.19 21.81
CA ILE A 193 3.36 5.77 20.94
C ILE A 193 2.42 4.89 21.76
N SER A 194 1.15 5.27 21.85
CA SER A 194 0.14 4.42 22.46
C SER A 194 -0.46 3.51 21.39
N LYS A 195 -0.48 2.19 21.66
CA LYS A 195 -0.98 1.19 20.72
C LYS A 195 -2.16 0.42 21.31
N ARG A 196 -3.22 0.29 20.52
CA ARG A 196 -4.39 -0.54 20.85
C ARG A 196 -4.76 -1.42 19.67
N ILE A 197 -4.92 -2.71 19.96
CA ILE A 197 -5.26 -3.72 18.95
C ILE A 197 -6.69 -4.17 19.18
N TYR A 198 -7.48 -4.18 18.11
CA TYR A 198 -8.86 -4.65 18.09
C TYR A 198 -9.00 -5.84 17.13
N TRP A 199 -9.92 -6.76 17.40
CA TRP A 199 -10.21 -7.84 16.46
C TRP A 199 -11.63 -8.39 16.61
N LYS A 200 -12.10 -9.08 15.57
CA LYS A 200 -13.40 -9.76 15.55
C LYS A 200 -13.23 -11.26 15.44
N GLU A 201 -13.73 -11.99 16.42
CA GLU A 201 -13.86 -13.45 16.37
C GLU A 201 -15.19 -13.82 15.70
N GLU A 202 -15.14 -14.77 14.75
CA GLU A 202 -16.31 -15.35 14.08
C GLU A 202 -16.47 -16.81 14.53
N ASN A 203 -17.69 -17.17 14.95
CA ASN A 203 -17.98 -18.49 15.49
C ASN A 203 -17.62 -19.60 14.49
N GLY A 204 -16.67 -20.46 14.89
CA GLY A 204 -16.20 -21.58 14.08
C GLY A 204 -15.32 -21.18 12.88
N LYS A 205 -14.96 -19.90 12.73
CA LYS A 205 -14.18 -19.37 11.60
C LYS A 205 -12.90 -18.63 12.01
N GLY A 206 -12.62 -18.50 13.30
CA GLY A 206 -11.42 -17.82 13.79
C GLY A 206 -11.57 -16.29 13.74
N ILE A 207 -10.47 -15.58 13.51
CA ILE A 207 -10.46 -14.11 13.50
C ILE A 207 -10.70 -13.59 12.08
N SER A 208 -11.72 -12.75 11.89
CA SER A 208 -12.10 -12.22 10.56
C SER A 208 -11.52 -10.85 10.23
N VAL A 209 -11.23 -10.06 11.26
CA VAL A 209 -10.74 -8.68 11.16
C VAL A 209 -9.77 -8.42 12.32
N VAL A 210 -8.67 -7.74 12.03
CA VAL A 210 -7.75 -7.16 13.01
C VAL A 210 -7.56 -5.68 12.68
N ILE A 211 -7.61 -4.81 13.68
CA ILE A 211 -7.38 -3.37 13.53
C ILE A 211 -6.31 -2.96 14.53
N ALA A 212 -5.18 -2.47 14.05
CA ALA A 212 -4.13 -1.92 14.89
C ALA A 212 -4.19 -0.40 14.84
N CYS A 213 -4.27 0.25 16.00
CA CYS A 213 -4.31 1.71 16.07
C CYS A 213 -3.17 2.25 16.93
N ASP A 214 -2.53 3.28 16.41
CA ASP A 214 -1.43 4.01 17.02
C ASP A 214 -1.82 5.47 17.26
N SER A 215 -1.42 6.00 18.42
CA SER A 215 -1.54 7.42 18.77
C SER A 215 -0.16 7.97 19.08
N TYR A 216 0.20 9.07 18.41
CA TYR A 216 1.53 9.67 18.45
C TYR A 216 1.57 10.92 19.34
N PRO A 217 2.76 11.35 19.83
CA PRO A 217 2.90 12.49 20.74
C PRO A 217 2.41 13.83 20.19
N ASP A 218 2.45 14.00 18.87
CA ASP A 218 1.99 15.19 18.16
C ASP A 218 0.47 15.24 17.98
N GLY A 219 -0.26 14.23 18.50
CA GLY A 219 -1.70 14.08 18.37
C GLY A 219 -2.12 13.38 17.07
N ALA A 220 -1.19 13.02 16.19
CA ALA A 220 -1.51 12.22 15.02
C ALA A 220 -2.00 10.83 15.44
N THR A 221 -2.92 10.27 14.66
CA THR A 221 -3.42 8.91 14.88
C THR A 221 -3.47 8.16 13.57
N ALA A 222 -3.23 6.85 13.64
CA ALA A 222 -3.33 5.94 12.51
C ALA A 222 -3.99 4.64 12.96
N CYS A 223 -4.81 4.08 12.11
CA CYS A 223 -5.34 2.74 12.25
C CYS A 223 -5.19 2.00 10.93
N GLU A 224 -4.79 0.74 11.03
CA GLU A 224 -4.68 -0.20 9.92
C GLU A 224 -5.66 -1.35 10.17
N LEU A 225 -6.67 -1.47 9.31
CA LEU A 225 -7.62 -2.58 9.31
C LEU A 225 -7.18 -3.63 8.32
N ASN A 226 -7.05 -4.86 8.80
CA ASN A 226 -6.75 -6.04 8.00
C ASN A 226 -7.92 -7.02 8.05
N SER A 227 -8.39 -7.44 6.89
CA SER A 227 -9.53 -8.34 6.79
C SER A 227 -9.47 -9.23 5.56
N HIS A 228 -10.09 -10.40 5.67
CA HIS A 228 -10.38 -11.21 4.51
C HIS A 228 -11.56 -10.65 3.71
N VAL A 229 -11.49 -10.73 2.38
CA VAL A 229 -12.62 -10.43 1.49
C VAL A 229 -13.15 -11.71 0.85
N PRO A 230 -14.19 -12.33 1.43
CA PRO A 230 -14.76 -13.53 0.85
C PRO A 230 -15.45 -13.20 -0.46
N ASN A 231 -15.28 -14.05 -1.47
CA ASN A 231 -15.85 -13.92 -2.81
C ASN A 231 -15.27 -12.79 -3.68
N TYR A 232 -14.06 -12.30 -3.36
CA TYR A 232 -13.28 -11.48 -4.28
C TYR A 232 -12.11 -12.29 -4.84
N GLY A 233 -12.03 -12.38 -6.16
CA GLY A 233 -11.10 -13.27 -6.87
C GLY A 233 -11.26 -14.76 -6.50
N PHE A 234 -10.15 -15.51 -6.46
CA PHE A 234 -10.14 -16.94 -6.11
C PHE A 234 -10.34 -17.23 -4.60
N ASN A 235 -11.08 -16.38 -3.88
CA ASN A 235 -11.22 -16.41 -2.42
C ASN A 235 -9.89 -16.26 -1.65
N THR A 236 -8.87 -15.70 -2.28
CA THR A 236 -7.53 -15.50 -1.68
C THR A 236 -7.17 -14.02 -1.46
N SER A 237 -8.19 -13.16 -1.41
CA SER A 237 -7.98 -11.72 -1.28
C SER A 237 -8.03 -11.22 0.17
N SER A 238 -7.17 -10.26 0.46
CA SER A 238 -7.18 -9.48 1.69
C SER A 238 -7.44 -8.01 1.37
N LEU A 239 -8.12 -7.34 2.29
CA LEU A 239 -8.32 -5.90 2.29
C LEU A 239 -7.60 -5.30 3.48
N GLU A 240 -6.72 -4.38 3.18
CA GLU A 240 -6.05 -3.49 4.12
C GLU A 240 -6.67 -2.09 3.99
N ILE A 241 -6.88 -1.38 5.09
CA ILE A 241 -7.38 0.00 5.08
C ILE A 241 -6.61 0.81 6.10
N ASP A 242 -5.96 1.88 5.64
CA ASP A 242 -5.31 2.90 6.47
C ASP A 242 -6.24 4.10 6.64
N PHE A 243 -6.47 4.49 7.89
CA PHE A 243 -7.36 5.60 8.24
C PHE A 243 -6.97 6.23 9.58
N HIS A 244 -7.46 7.44 9.85
CA HIS A 244 -7.27 8.10 11.14
C HIS A 244 -8.20 7.52 12.21
N SER A 245 -7.77 7.45 13.48
CA SER A 245 -8.51 6.75 14.54
C SER A 245 -9.92 7.30 14.81
N GLU A 246 -10.17 8.55 14.44
CA GLU A 246 -11.47 9.20 14.47
C GLU A 246 -12.53 8.44 13.66
N LEU A 247 -12.12 7.69 12.63
CA LEU A 247 -13.03 6.88 11.81
C LEU A 247 -13.22 5.45 12.34
N LEU A 248 -12.54 5.04 13.42
CA LEU A 248 -12.68 3.69 14.01
C LEU A 248 -14.13 3.30 14.33
N PRO A 249 -15.01 4.18 14.86
CA PRO A 249 -16.43 3.83 15.05
C PRO A 249 -17.15 3.42 13.76
N HIS A 250 -16.59 3.79 12.60
CA HIS A 250 -17.13 3.53 11.27
C HIS A 250 -16.39 2.39 10.54
N TRP A 251 -15.56 1.58 11.20
CA TRP A 251 -14.74 0.55 10.55
C TRP A 251 -15.52 -0.41 9.62
N LYS A 252 -16.74 -0.84 10.01
CA LYS A 252 -17.61 -1.69 9.17
C LYS A 252 -18.07 -0.98 7.90
N GLN A 253 -18.29 0.33 8.02
CA GLN A 253 -18.74 1.19 6.93
C GLN A 253 -17.59 1.44 5.96
N LEU A 254 -16.39 1.75 6.47
CA LEU A 254 -15.15 1.86 5.70
C LEU A 254 -14.92 0.60 4.86
N GLN A 255 -14.92 -0.58 5.49
CA GLN A 255 -14.76 -1.85 4.80
C GLN A 255 -15.79 -2.04 3.68
N ARG A 256 -17.07 -1.78 3.97
CA ARG A 256 -18.15 -1.94 2.99
C ARG A 256 -18.04 -0.96 1.83
N ASP A 257 -17.72 0.30 2.09
CA ASP A 257 -17.63 1.33 1.05
C ASP A 257 -16.39 1.12 0.17
N SER A 258 -15.26 0.69 0.74
CA SER A 258 -14.06 0.29 -0.02
C SER A 258 -14.36 -0.85 -0.99
N LEU A 259 -15.02 -1.91 -0.50
CA LEU A 259 -15.43 -3.04 -1.35
C LEU A 259 -16.42 -2.62 -2.44
N LYS A 260 -17.38 -1.74 -2.12
CA LYS A 260 -18.33 -1.20 -3.09
C LYS A 260 -17.65 -0.38 -4.18
N LEU A 261 -16.62 0.41 -3.84
CA LEU A 261 -15.84 1.16 -4.82
C LEU A 261 -15.06 0.20 -5.72
N ILE A 262 -14.40 -0.81 -5.14
CA ILE A 262 -13.70 -1.86 -5.89
C ILE A 262 -14.65 -2.53 -6.90
N ASP A 263 -15.84 -2.96 -6.45
CA ASP A 263 -16.86 -3.58 -7.28
C ASP A 263 -17.33 -2.69 -8.44
N SER A 264 -17.26 -1.37 -8.29
CA SER A 264 -17.67 -0.43 -9.33
C SER A 264 -16.74 -0.43 -10.56
N PHE A 265 -15.51 -0.94 -10.41
CA PHE A 265 -14.54 -1.07 -11.49
C PHE A 265 -14.66 -2.40 -12.26
N ASN A 266 -15.52 -3.32 -11.81
CA ASN A 266 -15.75 -4.59 -12.50
C ASN A 266 -16.41 -4.38 -13.87
N VAL A 267 -15.84 -5.00 -14.90
CA VAL A 267 -16.38 -4.98 -16.26
C VAL A 267 -17.32 -6.17 -16.42
N ARG A 268 -18.64 -5.94 -16.32
CA ARG A 268 -19.64 -6.99 -16.55
C ARG A 268 -19.93 -7.12 -18.05
N GLY A 269 -19.62 -8.28 -18.63
CA GLY A 269 -20.11 -8.68 -19.95
C GLY A 269 -19.20 -8.37 -21.14
N ILE A 270 -18.12 -9.13 -21.30
CA ILE A 270 -17.48 -9.38 -22.60
C ILE A 270 -17.50 -10.88 -22.83
#